data_AF-A0A2N3MZA4-F1
#
_entry.id   AF-A0A2N3MZA4-F1
#
_cell.length_a   1.000
_cell.length_b   1.000
_cell.length_c   1.000
_cell.angle_alpha   90.00
_cell.angle_beta   90.00
_cell.angle_gamma   90.00
#
_symmetry.space_group_name_H-M   'P 1'
#
loop_
_entity.id
_entity.type
_entity.pdbx_description
1 polymer ?
#
loop_
_entity_poly.entity_id
_entity_poly.type
_entity_poly.pdbx_seq_one_letter_code
_entity_poly.pdbx_strand_id
1 'polypeptide(L)'
;MKYLALLASAATAALAAPAVHEARQANTIIYPAGTYRHWVQSGEVVQDPQDQLLIVKNGNQAEETTTFVTFEFDQSTAGKTCELLFELWDRDVSTGTQELDVFTYSDPPNPRSFAPADVATLTAKSRDVHVGRIQVPKPGNATWIQSYQGWPRIPCPAGQLIGVEYVGAGDNVEVRWDIGVTGPRFSVQD
;
A
#
# COMPACT_ATOMS: atom_id res chain seq x y z
N MET A 1 42.74 -72.97 8.26
CA MET A 1 41.67 -72.78 9.27
C MET A 1 41.57 -71.29 9.58
N LYS A 2 40.34 -70.78 9.47
CA LYS A 2 39.74 -69.47 9.83
C LYS A 2 40.65 -68.33 10.35
N TYR A 3 40.69 -67.24 9.58
CA TYR A 3 41.04 -65.89 10.04
C TYR A 3 39.80 -65.20 10.63
N LEU A 4 39.96 -64.60 11.82
CA LEU A 4 38.93 -63.79 12.51
C LEU A 4 38.69 -62.47 11.76
N ALA A 5 37.42 -62.15 11.51
CA ALA A 5 36.98 -60.83 11.09
C ALA A 5 36.70 -59.95 12.32
N LEU A 6 37.31 -58.76 12.38
CA LEU A 6 36.97 -57.72 13.35
C LEU A 6 36.23 -56.59 12.61
N LEU A 7 34.95 -56.41 12.89
CA LEU A 7 34.13 -55.30 12.39
C LEU A 7 34.17 -54.16 13.43
N ALA A 8 34.84 -53.07 13.09
CA ALA A 8 34.82 -51.84 13.88
C ALA A 8 33.57 -51.02 13.51
N SER A 9 32.70 -50.77 14.51
CA SER A 9 31.52 -49.93 14.36
C SER A 9 31.90 -48.46 14.57
N ALA A 10 31.78 -47.63 13.54
CA ALA A 10 31.96 -46.19 13.64
C ALA A 10 30.61 -45.54 14.02
N ALA A 11 30.53 -44.95 15.21
CA ALA A 11 29.38 -44.16 15.63
C ALA A 11 29.52 -42.71 15.12
N THR A 12 28.70 -42.33 14.15
CA THR A 12 28.57 -40.94 13.68
C THR A 12 27.67 -40.16 14.64
N ALA A 13 28.27 -39.27 15.43
CA ALA A 13 27.53 -38.27 16.21
C ALA A 13 27.06 -37.15 15.25
N ALA A 14 25.76 -37.12 14.93
CA ALA A 14 25.15 -36.02 14.21
C ALA A 14 24.94 -34.83 15.16
N LEU A 15 25.80 -33.81 15.02
CA LEU A 15 25.57 -32.49 15.63
C LEU A 15 24.43 -31.81 14.87
N ALA A 16 23.23 -31.79 15.45
CA ALA A 16 22.14 -30.95 14.97
C ALA A 16 22.51 -29.49 15.23
N ALA A 17 22.72 -28.71 14.17
CA ALA A 17 22.88 -27.27 14.26
C ALA A 17 21.57 -26.66 14.81
N PRO A 18 21.64 -25.68 15.72
CA PRO A 18 20.44 -24.96 16.14
C PRO A 18 19.89 -24.21 14.93
N ALA A 19 18.65 -24.53 14.55
CA ALA A 19 17.91 -23.72 13.61
C ALA A 19 17.73 -22.34 14.24
N VAL A 20 18.40 -21.34 13.70
CA VAL A 20 18.07 -19.94 13.96
C VAL A 20 16.69 -19.73 13.36
N HIS A 21 15.64 -19.88 14.16
CA HIS A 21 14.37 -19.26 13.84
C HIS A 21 14.64 -17.76 13.91
N GLU A 22 14.91 -17.15 12.75
CA GLU A 22 14.54 -15.75 12.56
C GLU A 22 13.05 -15.67 12.87
N ALA A 23 12.74 -15.22 14.07
CA ALA A 23 11.41 -14.77 14.40
C ALA A 23 11.14 -13.61 13.44
N ARG A 24 10.51 -13.90 12.31
CA ARG A 24 9.95 -12.90 11.41
C ARG A 24 9.04 -12.05 12.29
N GLN A 25 9.49 -10.85 12.67
CA GLN A 25 8.65 -9.90 13.40
C GLN A 25 7.35 -9.80 12.60
N ALA A 26 6.24 -10.17 13.24
CA ALA A 26 4.93 -10.06 12.63
C ALA A 26 4.58 -8.57 12.62
N ASN A 27 5.01 -7.87 11.57
CA ASN A 27 4.65 -6.48 11.39
C ASN A 27 3.13 -6.36 11.33
N THR A 28 2.57 -5.47 12.14
CA THR A 28 1.12 -5.19 12.10
C THR A 28 0.81 -4.45 10.80
N ILE A 29 -0.18 -4.92 10.05
CA ILE A 29 -0.64 -4.27 8.83
C ILE A 29 -1.86 -3.43 9.13
N ILE A 30 -1.80 -2.15 8.76
CA ILE A 30 -2.94 -1.22 8.78
C ILE A 30 -3.51 -1.18 7.37
N TYR A 31 -4.76 -1.61 7.25
CA TYR A 31 -5.53 -1.59 6.02
C TYR A 31 -6.23 -0.24 5.83
N PRO A 32 -6.62 0.11 4.60
CA PRO A 32 -7.46 1.26 4.33
C PRO A 32 -8.72 1.29 5.18
N ALA A 33 -9.03 2.45 5.75
CA ALA A 33 -10.30 2.74 6.41
C ALA A 33 -11.39 3.15 5.42
N GLY A 34 -11.00 3.67 4.25
CA GLY A 34 -11.90 3.99 3.13
C GLY A 34 -11.10 4.36 1.88
N THR A 35 -11.61 3.99 0.71
CA THR A 35 -11.05 4.30 -0.62
C THR A 35 -12.01 5.16 -1.39
N TYR A 36 -11.54 6.22 -2.04
CA TYR A 36 -12.40 7.18 -2.71
C TYR A 36 -11.88 7.48 -4.10
N ARG A 37 -12.71 7.22 -5.10
CA ARG A 37 -12.42 7.59 -6.48
C ARG A 37 -12.95 8.99 -6.74
N HIS A 38 -12.11 9.85 -7.30
CA HIS A 38 -12.42 11.23 -7.61
C HIS A 38 -12.28 11.48 -9.11
N TRP A 39 -13.32 12.01 -9.75
CA TRP A 39 -13.31 12.40 -11.16
C TRP A 39 -12.78 13.82 -11.32
N VAL A 40 -11.73 13.97 -12.13
CA VAL A 40 -10.96 15.22 -12.22
C VAL A 40 -11.81 16.37 -12.77
N GLN A 41 -12.60 16.12 -13.82
CA GLN A 41 -13.41 17.18 -14.44
C GLN A 41 -14.69 17.50 -13.66
N SER A 42 -15.45 16.48 -13.24
CA SER A 42 -16.75 16.69 -12.58
C SER A 42 -16.62 17.01 -11.09
N GLY A 43 -15.50 16.65 -10.46
CA GLY A 43 -15.33 16.68 -9.02
C GLY A 43 -16.15 15.61 -8.28
N GLU A 44 -16.79 14.69 -8.99
CA GLU A 44 -17.55 13.61 -8.37
C GLU A 44 -16.61 12.74 -7.52
N VAL A 45 -17.07 12.36 -6.33
CA VAL A 45 -16.35 11.43 -5.43
C VAL A 45 -17.27 10.28 -5.09
N VAL A 46 -16.78 9.06 -5.30
CA VAL A 46 -17.48 7.82 -4.91
C VAL A 46 -16.62 7.08 -3.90
N GLN A 47 -17.23 6.73 -2.75
CA GLN A 47 -16.62 5.89 -1.72
C GLN A 47 -16.73 4.41 -2.10
N ASP A 48 -15.63 3.69 -1.90
CA ASP A 48 -15.44 2.25 -2.10
C ASP A 48 -16.04 1.71 -3.41
N PRO A 49 -15.66 2.27 -4.58
CA PRO A 49 -16.18 1.83 -5.88
C PRO A 49 -15.55 0.49 -6.29
N GLN A 50 -16.06 -0.60 -5.71
CA GLN A 50 -15.62 -1.96 -5.97
C GLN A 50 -15.65 -2.31 -7.47
N ASP A 51 -14.68 -3.10 -7.91
CA ASP A 51 -14.57 -3.61 -9.28
C ASP A 51 -14.46 -2.56 -10.40
N GLN A 52 -14.16 -1.30 -10.07
CA GLN A 52 -13.95 -0.22 -11.04
C GLN A 52 -12.47 0.15 -11.18
N LEU A 53 -12.07 0.72 -12.32
CA LEU A 53 -10.79 1.42 -12.40
C LEU A 53 -10.79 2.55 -11.37
N LEU A 54 -9.71 2.69 -10.62
CA LEU A 54 -9.59 3.66 -9.52
C LEU A 54 -8.78 4.88 -9.95
N ILE A 55 -7.79 4.67 -10.80
CA ILE A 55 -6.96 5.73 -11.35
C ILE A 55 -7.01 5.58 -12.86
N VAL A 56 -7.36 6.66 -13.54
CA VAL A 56 -7.40 6.74 -15.00
C VAL A 56 -6.75 8.05 -15.43
N LYS A 57 -5.74 7.97 -16.29
CA LYS A 57 -5.11 9.11 -16.92
C LYS A 57 -4.90 8.81 -18.40
N ASN A 58 -5.73 9.37 -19.26
CA ASN A 58 -5.76 9.03 -20.68
C ASN A 58 -5.84 10.26 -21.60
N GLY A 59 -5.73 11.47 -21.05
CA GLY A 59 -5.86 12.72 -21.79
C GLY A 59 -7.31 13.14 -22.09
N ASN A 60 -8.30 12.32 -21.75
CA ASN A 60 -9.71 12.70 -21.77
C ASN A 60 -10.16 13.09 -20.36
N GLN A 61 -10.16 14.40 -20.07
CA GLN A 61 -10.46 14.93 -18.72
C GLN A 61 -11.79 14.44 -18.13
N ALA A 62 -12.79 14.11 -18.96
CA ALA A 62 -14.08 13.60 -18.50
C ALA A 62 -13.99 12.21 -17.87
N GLU A 63 -12.97 11.44 -18.23
CA GLU A 63 -12.73 10.07 -17.76
C GLU A 63 -11.59 9.98 -16.74
N GLU A 64 -10.76 11.02 -16.63
CA GLU A 64 -9.62 11.01 -15.73
C GLU A 64 -10.08 10.96 -14.27
N THR A 65 -9.47 10.05 -13.53
CA THR A 65 -9.76 9.84 -12.11
C THR A 65 -8.49 9.70 -11.31
N THR A 66 -8.55 10.20 -10.07
CA THR A 66 -7.55 9.96 -9.03
C THR A 66 -8.20 9.19 -7.89
N THR A 67 -7.39 8.62 -7.02
CA THR A 67 -7.93 7.93 -5.83
C THR A 67 -7.19 8.37 -4.60
N PHE A 68 -7.92 8.74 -3.57
CA PHE A 68 -7.36 8.93 -2.24
C PHE A 68 -7.86 7.84 -1.28
N VAL A 69 -6.97 7.45 -0.39
CA VAL A 69 -7.18 6.35 0.56
C VAL A 69 -6.89 6.85 1.95
N THR A 70 -7.74 6.49 2.89
CA THR A 70 -7.65 6.92 4.28
C THR A 70 -7.18 5.78 5.18
N PHE A 71 -6.43 6.12 6.23
CA PHE A 71 -5.85 5.17 7.17
C PHE A 71 -6.01 5.70 8.59
N GLU A 72 -6.57 4.87 9.47
CA GLU A 72 -6.72 5.19 10.89
C GLU A 72 -5.61 4.51 11.69
N PHE A 73 -4.81 5.32 12.37
CA PHE A 73 -3.73 4.87 13.23
C PHE A 73 -4.19 4.99 14.68
N ASP A 74 -4.24 3.88 15.40
CA ASP A 74 -4.56 3.91 16.82
C ASP A 74 -3.36 4.39 17.67
N GLN A 75 -3.59 4.59 18.97
CA GLN A 75 -2.54 5.06 19.90
C GLN A 75 -1.42 4.03 20.13
N SER A 76 -1.64 2.75 19.82
CA SER A 76 -0.63 1.70 20.00
C SER A 76 0.53 1.79 19.01
N THR A 77 0.38 2.57 17.92
CA THR A 77 1.47 2.84 16.97
C THR A 77 2.39 3.97 17.42
N ALA A 78 2.17 4.56 18.61
CA ALA A 78 2.98 5.66 19.11
C ALA A 78 4.46 5.25 19.25
N GLY A 79 5.35 6.09 18.70
CA GLY A 79 6.80 5.86 18.72
C GLY A 79 7.31 4.84 17.69
N LYS A 80 6.44 4.25 16.89
CA LYS A 80 6.78 3.26 15.86
C LYS A 80 7.06 3.89 14.50
N THR A 81 7.68 3.14 13.60
CA THR A 81 7.87 3.53 12.20
C THR A 81 6.82 2.84 11.32
N CYS A 82 6.24 3.58 10.39
CA CYS A 82 5.22 3.10 9.47
C CYS A 82 5.74 3.21 8.03
N GLU A 83 5.69 2.10 7.31
CA GLU A 83 6.08 2.03 5.90
C GLU A 83 4.84 1.90 5.01
N LEU A 84 4.64 2.86 4.10
CA LEU A 84 3.61 2.75 3.08
C LEU A 84 4.02 1.73 2.01
N LEU A 85 3.20 0.70 1.89
CA LEU A 85 3.29 -0.35 0.88
C LEU A 85 2.15 -0.17 -0.13
N PHE A 86 2.36 -0.68 -1.33
CA PHE A 86 1.31 -0.83 -2.34
C PHE A 86 1.56 -2.14 -3.07
N GLU A 87 0.58 -3.04 -3.12
CA GLU A 87 0.72 -4.35 -3.77
C GLU A 87 -0.43 -4.58 -4.75
N LEU A 88 -0.14 -5.15 -5.92
CA LEU A 88 -1.16 -5.66 -6.84
C LEU A 88 -1.00 -7.17 -7.06
N TRP A 89 -2.12 -7.86 -7.24
CA TRP A 89 -2.16 -9.27 -7.62
C TRP A 89 -2.46 -9.44 -9.11
N ASP A 90 -2.33 -10.66 -9.64
CA ASP A 90 -2.57 -10.96 -11.06
C ASP A 90 -3.94 -10.48 -11.57
N ARG A 91 -4.97 -10.53 -10.71
CA ARG A 91 -6.35 -10.13 -11.03
C ARG A 91 -6.59 -8.61 -11.09
N ASP A 92 -5.66 -7.80 -10.60
CA ASP A 92 -5.79 -6.35 -10.53
C ASP A 92 -5.58 -5.69 -11.90
N VAL A 93 -5.51 -4.36 -12.00
CA VAL A 93 -5.18 -3.65 -13.24
C VAL A 93 -4.02 -2.70 -12.97
N SER A 94 -3.02 -2.74 -13.85
CA SER A 94 -1.95 -1.74 -13.96
C SER A 94 -1.46 -1.73 -15.40
N THR A 95 -1.75 -0.67 -16.13
CA THR A 95 -1.42 -0.53 -17.56
C THR A 95 -0.73 0.81 -17.84
N GLY A 96 -0.19 0.97 -19.05
CA GLY A 96 0.52 2.17 -19.46
C GLY A 96 1.91 2.30 -18.84
N THR A 97 2.22 3.49 -18.33
CA THR A 97 3.47 3.75 -17.58
C THR A 97 3.51 2.97 -16.28
N GLN A 98 2.34 2.65 -15.71
CA GLN A 98 2.19 2.02 -14.39
C GLN A 98 2.87 2.84 -13.26
N GLU A 99 3.05 4.14 -13.48
CA GLU A 99 3.61 5.06 -12.50
C GLU A 99 2.50 5.88 -11.83
N LEU A 100 2.57 6.02 -10.51
CA LEU A 100 1.66 6.86 -9.73
C LEU A 100 2.45 7.90 -8.93
N ASP A 101 2.08 9.17 -9.05
CA ASP A 101 2.49 10.20 -8.11
C ASP A 101 1.65 10.07 -6.82
N VAL A 102 2.32 10.20 -5.68
CA VAL A 102 1.77 10.00 -4.34
C VAL A 102 1.78 11.32 -3.57
N PHE A 103 0.64 11.68 -3.00
CA PHE A 103 0.47 12.93 -2.26
C PHE A 103 -0.14 12.69 -0.89
N THR A 104 0.19 13.54 0.09
CA THR A 104 -0.63 13.63 1.31
C THR A 104 -1.98 14.26 1.00
N TYR A 105 -2.99 13.92 1.80
CA TYR A 105 -4.32 14.51 1.75
C TYR A 105 -4.64 15.09 3.14
N SER A 106 -4.75 16.42 3.22
CA SER A 106 -4.66 17.19 4.46
C SER A 106 -5.90 17.17 5.34
N ASP A 107 -7.06 16.76 4.81
CA ASP A 107 -8.31 16.67 5.57
C ASP A 107 -9.19 15.52 5.04
N PRO A 108 -8.79 14.26 5.28
CA PRO A 108 -9.50 13.10 4.78
C PRO A 108 -10.90 13.00 5.39
N PRO A 109 -11.94 12.62 4.60
CA PRO A 109 -13.25 12.37 5.15
C PRO A 109 -13.20 11.21 6.14
N ASN A 110 -14.00 11.29 7.20
CA ASN A 110 -14.16 10.15 8.09
C ASN A 110 -15.01 9.08 7.37
N PRO A 111 -14.45 7.88 7.12
CA PRO A 111 -15.13 6.85 6.32
C PRO A 111 -16.41 6.31 6.97
N ARG A 112 -16.57 6.46 8.29
CA ARG A 112 -17.76 6.02 9.02
C ARG A 112 -18.93 7.00 8.96
N SER A 113 -18.67 8.25 8.57
CA SER A 113 -19.69 9.31 8.52
C SER A 113 -19.76 9.99 7.16
N PHE A 114 -19.07 9.48 6.14
CA PHE A 114 -19.10 10.03 4.80
C PHE A 114 -20.52 9.98 4.23
N ALA A 115 -20.99 11.13 3.75
CA ALA A 115 -22.28 11.29 3.11
C ALA A 115 -22.11 12.00 1.75
N PRO A 116 -23.05 11.82 0.80
CA PRO A 116 -23.01 12.52 -0.49
C PRO A 116 -22.90 14.05 -0.38
N ALA A 117 -23.41 14.66 0.70
CA ALA A 117 -23.30 16.09 0.94
C ALA A 117 -21.84 16.54 1.20
N ASP A 118 -20.98 15.64 1.66
CA ASP A 118 -19.57 15.94 1.96
C ASP A 118 -18.74 16.11 0.69
N VAL A 119 -19.21 15.60 -0.46
CA VAL A 119 -18.51 15.69 -1.75
C VAL A 119 -18.19 17.14 -2.12
N ALA A 120 -19.13 18.07 -1.92
CA ALA A 120 -18.92 19.49 -2.20
C ALA A 120 -17.82 20.13 -1.31
N THR A 121 -17.60 19.58 -0.12
CA THR A 121 -16.51 20.03 0.77
C THR A 121 -15.19 19.34 0.42
N LEU A 122 -15.22 18.10 -0.07
CA LEU A 122 -14.04 17.38 -0.52
C LEU A 122 -13.43 17.95 -1.79
N THR A 123 -14.25 18.41 -2.74
CA THR A 123 -13.72 19.06 -3.96
C THR A 123 -12.99 20.37 -3.66
N ALA A 124 -13.31 21.02 -2.54
CA ALA A 124 -12.56 22.18 -2.04
C ALA A 124 -11.31 21.78 -1.22
N LYS A 125 -11.19 20.51 -0.81
CA LYS A 125 -10.07 19.97 -0.01
C LYS A 125 -9.11 19.20 -0.91
N SER A 126 -7.92 19.74 -1.08
CA SER A 126 -7.00 19.29 -2.11
C SER A 126 -5.94 18.33 -1.60
N ARG A 127 -5.43 17.54 -2.54
CA ARG A 127 -4.02 17.17 -2.63
C ARG A 127 -3.12 18.22 -1.99
N ASP A 128 -2.30 17.80 -1.04
CA ASP A 128 -1.48 18.71 -0.26
C ASP A 128 -0.03 18.66 -0.75
N VAL A 129 0.74 17.67 -0.28
CA VAL A 129 2.17 17.63 -0.55
C VAL A 129 2.54 16.42 -1.41
N HIS A 130 3.31 16.64 -2.48
CA HIS A 130 3.90 15.56 -3.27
C HIS A 130 4.99 14.85 -2.48
N VAL A 131 4.79 13.57 -2.16
CA VAL A 131 5.71 12.79 -1.32
C VAL A 131 6.52 11.77 -2.09
N GLY A 132 6.21 11.55 -3.36
CA GLY A 132 7.04 10.74 -4.24
C GLY A 132 6.26 10.11 -5.38
N ARG A 133 6.94 9.20 -6.07
CA ARG A 133 6.41 8.45 -7.19
C ARG A 133 6.70 6.97 -7.01
N ILE A 134 5.72 6.15 -7.33
CA ILE A 134 5.84 4.69 -7.29
C ILE A 134 5.61 4.07 -8.68
N GLN A 135 6.38 3.04 -9.00
CA GLN A 135 6.09 2.09 -10.07
C GLN A 135 5.22 0.97 -9.49
N VAL A 136 4.09 0.67 -10.11
CA VAL A 136 3.11 -0.29 -9.60
C VAL A 136 3.00 -1.49 -10.54
N PRO A 137 3.94 -2.45 -10.48
CA PRO A 137 3.88 -3.63 -11.33
C PRO A 137 2.69 -4.50 -10.93
N LYS A 138 2.19 -5.26 -11.90
CA LYS A 138 1.19 -6.29 -11.68
C LYS A 138 1.69 -7.63 -12.24
N PRO A 139 1.79 -8.69 -11.41
CA PRO A 139 1.67 -8.68 -9.95
C PRO A 139 2.92 -8.08 -9.29
N GLY A 140 2.81 -7.75 -8.00
CA GLY A 140 3.95 -7.45 -7.14
C GLY A 140 3.77 -6.23 -6.24
N ASN A 141 4.81 -5.97 -5.45
CA ASN A 141 4.90 -4.76 -4.65
C ASN A 141 5.41 -3.60 -5.52
N ALA A 142 4.84 -2.42 -5.29
CA ALA A 142 5.31 -1.20 -5.88
C ALA A 142 6.72 -0.84 -5.40
N THR A 143 7.48 -0.20 -6.27
CA THR A 143 8.80 0.35 -5.95
C THR A 143 8.73 1.87 -5.97
N TRP A 144 9.37 2.51 -5.00
CA TRP A 144 9.49 3.97 -4.99
C TRP A 144 10.58 4.38 -5.97
N ILE A 145 10.18 5.10 -7.02
CA ILE A 145 11.10 5.70 -8.01
C ILE A 145 11.78 6.92 -7.37
N GLN A 146 10.98 7.72 -6.66
CA GLN A 146 11.40 8.93 -5.96
C GLN A 146 10.60 9.03 -4.67
N SER A 147 11.21 9.48 -3.58
CA SER A 147 10.49 9.78 -2.35
C SER A 147 11.05 11.03 -1.67
N TYR A 148 10.18 11.71 -0.93
CA TYR A 148 10.45 12.97 -0.26
C TYR A 148 9.95 12.91 1.18
N GLN A 149 10.46 13.79 2.05
CA GLN A 149 9.90 14.00 3.40
C GLN A 149 9.83 12.73 4.26
N GLY A 150 10.81 11.83 4.10
CA GLY A 150 10.89 10.58 4.85
C GLY A 150 10.07 9.43 4.26
N TRP A 151 9.25 9.63 3.23
CA TRP A 151 8.48 8.54 2.64
C TRP A 151 9.39 7.49 1.96
N PRO A 152 8.95 6.21 1.88
CA PRO A 152 7.72 5.65 2.45
C PRO A 152 7.72 5.41 3.95
N ARG A 153 8.85 5.61 4.64
CA ARG A 153 9.04 5.25 6.05
C ARG A 153 8.94 6.47 6.95
N ILE A 154 7.74 6.72 7.44
CA ILE A 154 7.43 7.85 8.30
C ILE A 154 7.26 7.42 9.75
N PRO A 155 7.41 8.32 10.73
CA PRO A 155 6.87 8.08 12.06
C PRO A 155 5.37 7.77 11.96
N CYS A 156 4.89 6.74 12.67
CA CYS A 156 3.47 6.43 12.66
C CYS A 156 2.67 7.61 13.24
N PRO A 157 1.64 8.11 12.55
CA PRO A 157 0.82 9.23 13.01
C PRO A 157 -0.21 8.74 14.04
N ALA A 158 0.26 8.27 15.19
CA ALA A 158 -0.57 7.61 16.20
C ALA A 158 -1.75 8.48 16.66
N GLY A 159 -2.95 7.89 16.67
CA GLY A 159 -4.19 8.56 16.99
C GLY A 159 -4.78 9.44 15.88
N GLN A 160 -4.25 9.37 14.66
CA GLN A 160 -4.69 10.22 13.55
C GLN A 160 -5.34 9.41 12.43
N LEU A 161 -6.27 10.07 11.74
CA LEU A 161 -6.73 9.67 10.41
C LEU A 161 -5.91 10.46 9.39
N ILE A 162 -5.17 9.76 8.52
CA ILE A 162 -4.45 10.41 7.41
C ILE A 162 -4.99 9.93 6.07
N GLY A 163 -4.84 10.77 5.04
CA GLY A 163 -5.16 10.40 3.67
C GLY A 163 -3.92 10.44 2.76
N VAL A 164 -3.89 9.56 1.78
CA VAL A 164 -2.88 9.50 0.72
C VAL A 164 -3.59 9.45 -0.63
N GLU A 165 -3.27 10.38 -1.52
CA GLU A 165 -3.80 10.42 -2.89
C GLU A 165 -2.80 9.84 -3.90
N TYR A 166 -3.31 9.07 -4.85
CA TYR A 166 -2.60 8.46 -5.95
C TYR A 166 -3.11 9.01 -7.28
N VAL A 167 -2.17 9.37 -8.15
CA VAL A 167 -2.43 10.07 -9.40
C VAL A 167 -1.61 9.43 -10.50
N GLY A 168 -2.22 9.11 -11.65
CA GLY A 168 -1.46 8.59 -12.78
C GLY A 168 -0.35 9.55 -13.19
N ALA A 169 0.87 9.03 -13.35
CA ALA A 169 2.03 9.79 -13.79
C ALA A 169 2.36 9.48 -15.27
N GLY A 170 2.44 10.53 -16.09
CA GLY A 170 2.55 10.40 -17.54
C GLY A 170 1.20 10.19 -18.23
N ASP A 171 1.21 9.67 -19.46
CA ASP A 171 -0.02 9.42 -20.24
C ASP A 171 -0.38 7.93 -20.24
N ASN A 172 -1.68 7.63 -20.35
CA ASN A 172 -2.28 6.29 -20.47
C ASN A 172 -2.13 5.38 -19.24
N VAL A 173 -2.34 5.89 -18.03
CA VAL A 173 -2.31 5.10 -16.80
C VAL A 173 -3.70 4.61 -16.43
N GLU A 174 -3.86 3.31 -16.23
CA GLU A 174 -5.05 2.74 -15.59
C GLU A 174 -4.64 1.80 -14.46
N VAL A 175 -5.17 2.04 -13.27
CA VAL A 175 -4.91 1.19 -12.10
C VAL A 175 -6.22 0.86 -11.39
N ARG A 176 -6.36 -0.41 -11.01
CA ARG A 176 -7.41 -0.93 -10.12
C ARG A 176 -6.78 -1.91 -9.15
N TRP A 177 -7.20 -1.87 -7.90
CA TRP A 177 -6.94 -2.89 -6.91
C TRP A 177 -8.26 -3.38 -6.31
N ASP A 178 -8.19 -4.52 -5.64
CA ASP A 178 -9.29 -5.07 -4.86
C ASP A 178 -9.33 -4.40 -3.49
N ILE A 179 -10.32 -3.52 -3.28
CA ILE A 179 -10.38 -2.65 -2.11
C ILE A 179 -10.55 -3.50 -0.84
N GLY A 180 -9.63 -3.31 0.11
CA GLY A 180 -9.58 -4.07 1.36
C GLY A 180 -8.79 -5.38 1.25
N VAL A 181 -8.29 -5.74 0.06
CA VAL A 181 -7.47 -6.94 -0.15
C VAL A 181 -6.07 -6.58 -0.68
N THR A 182 -6.00 -5.84 -1.78
CA THR A 182 -4.76 -5.35 -2.41
C THR A 182 -4.73 -3.82 -2.41
N GLY A 183 -3.70 -3.24 -3.02
CA GLY A 183 -3.48 -1.80 -3.06
C GLY A 183 -2.67 -1.29 -1.86
N PRO A 184 -2.92 -0.05 -1.42
CA PRO A 184 -2.09 0.60 -0.42
C PRO A 184 -2.39 0.15 1.02
N ARG A 185 -1.34 0.00 1.82
CA ARG A 185 -1.40 -0.42 3.24
C ARG A 185 -0.17 0.09 3.99
N PHE A 186 -0.26 0.23 5.30
CA PHE A 186 0.90 0.51 6.13
C PHE A 186 1.37 -0.74 6.87
N SER A 187 2.69 -0.95 6.88
CA SER A 187 3.35 -1.90 7.79
C SER A 187 3.92 -1.14 8.97
N VAL A 188 3.52 -1.51 10.18
CA VAL A 188 4.05 -0.96 11.43
C VAL A 188 5.30 -1.75 11.84
N GLN A 189 6.37 -1.03 12.15
CA GLN A 189 7.69 -1.54 12.54
C GLN A 189 8.06 -0.96 13.90
N ASP A 190 8.62 -1.80 14.77
CA ASP A 190 9.09 -1.40 16.11
C ASP A 190 10.38 -0.57 16.06
#